data_AF-A0A8T0IFC1-F1
#
_entry.id   AF-A0A8T0IFC1-F1
#
_cell.length_a   1.000
_cell.length_b   1.000
_cell.length_c   1.000
_cell.angle_alpha   90.00
_cell.angle_beta   90.00
_cell.angle_gamma   90.00
#
_symmetry.space_group_name_H-M   'P 1'
#
loop_
_entity.id
_entity.type
_entity.pdbx_description
1 polymer ?
#
loop_
_entity_poly.entity_id
_entity_poly.type
_entity_poly.pdbx_seq_one_letter_code
_entity_poly.pdbx_strand_id
1 'polypeptide(L)'
;MLTPNQHHLRLRYTKPSPLYVLVTYPRLQGKVTALGIILPNLQSSATRTTPDLLFATASQSSDAMATLIFSPLHACSAAPTLPSTSPVIRALNVSSIQYVQPCVNKFGTNISELSSRNSRQSKISGRKFVSRTPIVTASFENHGILDSKSTSPPPLFDGTTRLYFSSRCPYAQRVWIAVKYKGLDDVECVEISLSDKPVWYKEKVYPAGKVPALEHDGKVIGESMDLLYYLDEHFEGPKLAPVGGNKKQAATELLEYNDTFNKVGFTGLSMKDSTPDEISKVVAPAFDYLENALAKFSSDGPFLLGNFGLVDIAYAPFIERFELAFGEIRHLDIKAGRPKLAEWIEAMDKVEAYSSTKVERSALLELYKRMLDNDYFKRVGIVSDQSNAGGTPVAVN
;
A
#
# COMPACT_ATOMS: atom_id res chain seq x y z
N MET A 1 56.28 32.38 -21.16
CA MET A 1 55.84 32.40 -22.57
C MET A 1 54.90 31.23 -22.81
N LEU A 2 53.84 31.53 -23.56
CA LEU A 2 52.77 30.72 -24.12
C LEU A 2 53.09 29.22 -24.38
N THR A 3 52.12 28.36 -24.02
CA THR A 3 51.78 27.04 -24.63
C THR A 3 51.50 27.18 -26.15
N PRO A 4 51.23 26.15 -27.01
CA PRO A 4 50.90 24.71 -26.78
C PRO A 4 51.48 23.72 -27.84
N ASN A 5 51.24 22.41 -27.68
CA ASN A 5 50.64 21.63 -28.77
C ASN A 5 49.88 20.42 -28.25
N GLN A 6 48.60 20.43 -28.60
CA GLN A 6 47.58 19.42 -28.33
C GLN A 6 47.72 18.28 -29.33
N HIS A 7 47.41 17.05 -28.91
CA HIS A 7 46.42 16.27 -29.64
C HIS A 7 45.43 15.65 -28.65
N HIS A 8 44.18 16.00 -28.89
CA HIS A 8 42.97 15.54 -28.21
C HIS A 8 42.65 14.10 -28.61
N LEU A 9 42.10 13.33 -27.67
CA LEU A 9 40.91 12.56 -28.00
C LEU A 9 39.79 12.89 -27.01
N ARG A 10 38.74 13.45 -27.59
CA ARG A 10 37.47 13.81 -26.96
C ARG A 10 36.63 12.55 -26.78
N LEU A 11 35.99 12.43 -25.62
CA LEU A 11 34.55 12.18 -25.56
C LEU A 11 33.92 13.35 -24.79
N ARG A 12 33.20 14.20 -25.54
CA ARG A 12 32.19 15.17 -25.06
C ARG A 12 30.84 14.51 -25.35
N TYR A 13 29.76 14.61 -24.59
CA TYR A 13 29.05 15.69 -23.88
C TYR A 13 27.94 14.99 -23.04
N THR A 14 27.15 15.53 -22.09
CA THR A 14 26.79 16.88 -21.62
C THR A 14 26.01 16.72 -20.30
N LYS A 15 26.35 17.51 -19.27
CA LYS A 15 25.50 18.02 -18.15
C LYS A 15 24.89 17.04 -17.13
N PRO A 16 25.16 17.20 -15.81
CA PRO A 16 24.16 16.90 -14.79
C PRO A 16 23.13 18.04 -14.80
N SER A 17 21.89 17.75 -15.19
CA SER A 17 20.79 18.68 -14.99
C SER A 17 20.58 18.87 -13.47
N PRO A 18 20.44 20.09 -12.95
CA PRO A 18 19.97 20.28 -11.59
C PRO A 18 18.55 19.72 -11.47
N LEU A 19 18.32 18.88 -10.45
CA LEU A 19 16.97 18.46 -10.09
C LEU A 19 16.34 19.57 -9.27
N TYR A 20 15.35 20.27 -9.83
CA TYR A 20 14.52 21.23 -9.10
C TYR A 20 13.28 20.50 -8.61
N VAL A 21 13.04 20.49 -7.29
CA VAL A 21 11.77 20.02 -6.72
C VAL A 21 11.01 21.24 -6.22
N LEU A 22 9.92 21.58 -6.92
CA LEU A 22 8.95 22.58 -6.46
C LEU A 22 7.89 21.84 -5.65
N VAL A 23 7.80 22.12 -4.35
CA VAL A 23 6.75 21.56 -3.49
C VAL A 23 5.76 22.67 -3.17
N THR A 24 4.51 22.52 -3.63
CA THR A 24 3.38 23.38 -3.25
C THR A 24 2.42 22.59 -2.36
N TYR A 25 2.08 23.14 -1.20
CA TYR A 25 1.01 22.59 -0.34
C TYR A 25 -0.25 23.45 -0.41
N PRO A 26 -1.46 22.88 -0.33
CA PRO A 26 -2.68 23.64 -0.22
C PRO A 26 -3.08 23.80 1.25
N ARG A 27 -3.36 25.04 1.69
CA ARG A 27 -4.68 25.38 2.25
C ARG A 27 -4.86 26.88 2.45
N LEU A 28 -6.10 27.30 2.17
CA LEU A 28 -6.86 28.47 2.63
C LEU A 28 -6.03 29.70 3.09
N GLN A 29 -6.03 30.70 2.20
CA GLN A 29 -5.57 32.09 2.40
C GLN A 29 -4.04 32.32 2.52
N GLY A 30 -3.37 32.43 1.36
CA GLY A 30 -2.06 33.08 1.23
C GLY A 30 -0.89 32.12 0.92
N LYS A 31 -0.19 32.34 -0.20
CA LYS A 31 0.88 31.46 -0.72
C LYS A 31 2.23 31.74 -0.03
N VAL A 32 2.92 30.70 0.43
CA VAL A 32 4.37 30.70 0.73
C VAL A 32 5.07 29.80 -0.29
N THR A 33 6.19 30.24 -0.86
CA THR A 33 7.02 29.44 -1.79
C THR A 33 8.33 29.11 -1.09
N ALA A 34 8.60 27.82 -0.85
CA ALA A 34 9.91 27.37 -0.36
C ALA A 34 10.71 26.77 -1.52
N LEU A 35 12.00 27.14 -1.63
CA LEU A 35 12.93 26.61 -2.62
C LEU A 35 13.96 25.73 -1.90
N GLY A 36 13.93 24.42 -2.15
CA GLY A 36 14.98 23.49 -1.71
C GLY A 36 16.03 23.32 -2.80
N ILE A 37 17.33 23.39 -2.46
CA ILE A 37 18.44 23.14 -3.38
C ILE A 37 19.28 21.98 -2.82
N ILE A 38 19.46 20.93 -3.61
CA ILE A 38 20.42 19.85 -3.33
C ILE A 38 21.68 20.13 -4.16
N LEU A 39 22.84 20.29 -3.51
CA LEU A 39 24.14 20.45 -4.18
C LEU A 39 24.91 19.12 -4.15
N PRO A 40 25.27 18.54 -5.31
CA PRO A 40 26.18 17.40 -5.33
C PRO A 40 27.64 17.88 -5.25
N ASN A 41 28.40 17.29 -4.32
CA ASN A 41 29.86 17.33 -4.17
C ASN A 41 30.50 18.64 -3.71
N LEU A 42 30.70 18.78 -2.40
CA LEU A 42 31.92 19.38 -1.84
C LEU A 42 32.90 18.24 -1.54
N GLN A 43 33.83 17.98 -2.45
CA GLN A 43 34.99 17.14 -2.15
C GLN A 43 35.88 17.88 -1.14
N SER A 44 35.99 17.36 0.08
CA SER A 44 37.18 17.54 0.91
C SER A 44 37.64 16.16 1.40
N SER A 45 38.94 15.94 1.32
CA SER A 45 39.58 14.65 1.55
C SER A 45 39.57 14.28 3.04
N ALA A 46 38.64 13.43 3.46
CA ALA A 46 38.84 12.37 4.47
C ALA A 46 37.52 11.64 4.75
N THR A 47 37.53 10.31 4.58
CA THR A 47 36.67 9.29 5.22
C THR A 47 35.15 9.51 5.38
N ARG A 48 34.38 8.70 4.62
CA ARG A 48 32.96 8.26 4.79
C ARG A 48 31.99 9.18 5.57
N THR A 49 30.97 9.71 4.87
CA THR A 49 29.59 9.87 5.38
C THR A 49 28.59 10.24 4.26
N THR A 50 27.32 9.92 4.52
CA THR A 50 26.07 10.11 3.75
C THR A 50 25.72 11.58 3.43
N PRO A 51 24.83 11.85 2.45
CA PRO A 51 24.41 13.21 2.12
C PRO A 51 23.47 13.81 3.18
N ASP A 52 23.76 15.03 3.64
CA ASP A 52 22.91 15.81 4.56
C ASP A 52 21.82 16.58 3.80
N LEU A 53 20.59 16.57 4.31
CA LEU A 53 19.51 17.47 3.87
C LEU A 53 19.59 18.79 4.65
N LEU A 54 19.61 19.92 3.94
CA LEU A 54 19.48 21.26 4.52
C LEU A 54 18.04 21.77 4.34
N PHE A 55 17.39 22.18 5.43
CA PHE A 55 16.16 22.97 5.40
C PHE A 55 16.46 24.39 5.87
N ALA A 56 15.97 25.39 5.14
CA ALA A 56 15.96 26.79 5.56
C ALA A 56 14.53 27.34 5.44
N THR A 57 14.04 27.98 6.50
CA THR A 57 12.79 28.75 6.47
C THR A 57 13.13 30.22 6.62
N ALA A 58 12.64 31.06 5.70
CA ALA A 58 12.72 32.52 5.82
C ALA A 58 11.33 33.08 6.10
N SER A 59 11.17 33.89 7.15
CA SER A 59 9.99 34.75 7.31
C SER A 59 10.25 36.10 6.63
N GLN A 60 9.23 36.68 6.02
CA GLN A 60 9.30 38.06 5.53
C GLN A 60 8.99 39.03 6.68
N SER A 61 10.02 39.42 7.41
CA SER A 61 10.10 40.72 8.10
C SER A 61 11.56 41.16 8.13
N SER A 62 11.80 42.47 8.17
CA SER A 62 13.12 43.10 7.97
C SER A 62 14.19 42.81 9.04
N ASP A 63 13.98 41.83 9.92
CA ASP A 63 14.93 41.36 10.94
C ASP A 63 14.85 39.81 11.07
N ALA A 64 15.16 39.09 9.99
CA ALA A 64 15.03 37.63 9.95
C ALA A 64 16.23 36.91 10.60
N MET A 65 15.99 36.17 11.68
CA MET A 65 16.90 35.15 12.22
C MET A 65 16.58 33.78 11.59
N ALA A 66 17.58 33.13 10.99
CA ALA A 66 17.44 31.78 10.45
C ALA A 66 17.77 30.73 11.52
N THR A 67 16.93 29.69 11.66
CA THR A 67 17.15 28.57 12.58
C THR A 67 17.37 27.28 11.77
N LEU A 68 18.48 26.58 12.02
CA LEU A 68 18.79 25.26 11.45
C LEU A 68 18.39 24.18 12.46
N ILE A 69 17.64 23.16 12.03
CA ILE A 69 17.27 22.00 12.84
C ILE A 69 17.96 20.76 12.28
N PHE A 70 18.81 20.10 13.07
CA PHE A 70 19.44 18.81 12.73
C PHE A 70 18.95 17.69 13.66
N SER A 71 18.86 16.47 13.13
CA SER A 71 18.60 15.24 13.90
C SER A 71 19.88 14.72 14.58
N PRO A 72 19.83 14.14 15.79
CA PRO A 72 21.02 13.86 16.57
C PRO A 72 21.65 12.49 16.22
N LEU A 73 22.90 12.50 15.75
CA LEU A 73 23.81 11.36 15.85
C LEU A 73 25.11 11.82 16.55
N HIS A 74 25.14 11.54 17.86
CA HIS A 74 26.29 11.50 18.78
C HIS A 74 27.00 12.79 19.26
N ALA A 75 27.08 12.87 20.59
CA ALA A 75 27.99 13.58 21.51
C ALA A 75 27.95 15.13 21.64
N CYS A 76 27.56 15.58 22.84
CA CYS A 76 27.68 16.95 23.34
C CYS A 76 29.13 17.32 23.67
N SER A 77 29.64 18.40 23.08
CA SER A 77 30.72 19.24 23.63
C SER A 77 30.92 20.49 22.76
N ALA A 78 30.67 21.67 23.35
CA ALA A 78 31.00 23.05 22.90
C ALA A 78 30.69 23.46 21.43
N ALA A 79 29.80 24.44 21.28
CA ALA A 79 29.42 25.00 19.98
C ALA A 79 30.55 25.88 19.36
N PRO A 80 30.97 25.65 18.11
CA PRO A 80 31.73 26.63 17.34
C PRO A 80 30.80 27.53 16.52
N THR A 81 30.96 28.85 16.65
CA THR A 81 30.36 29.84 15.74
C THR A 81 31.06 29.83 14.38
N LEU A 82 30.30 29.88 13.28
CA LEU A 82 30.86 30.03 11.93
C LEU A 82 31.45 31.45 11.73
N PRO A 83 32.65 31.60 11.09
CA PRO A 83 33.21 32.91 10.80
C PRO A 83 32.36 33.70 9.79
N SER A 84 32.31 35.02 9.95
CA SER A 84 31.59 35.95 9.05
C SER A 84 32.09 35.94 7.60
N THR A 85 33.21 35.29 7.33
CA THR A 85 33.79 35.10 5.99
C THR A 85 33.26 33.87 5.26
N SER A 86 32.35 33.10 5.85
CA SER A 86 31.76 31.90 5.23
C SER A 86 30.92 32.25 3.98
N PRO A 87 31.09 31.51 2.86
CA PRO A 87 30.28 31.69 1.65
C PRO A 87 28.77 31.54 1.90
N VAL A 88 28.40 30.76 2.92
CA VAL A 88 27.00 30.49 3.32
C VAL A 88 26.33 31.73 3.93
N ILE A 89 27.06 32.50 4.75
CA ILE A 89 26.56 33.75 5.35
C ILE A 89 26.41 34.83 4.27
N ARG A 90 27.35 34.88 3.32
CA ARG A 90 27.31 35.83 2.19
C ARG A 90 26.15 35.57 1.22
N ALA A 91 25.74 34.31 1.05
CA ALA A 91 24.64 33.94 0.17
C ALA A 91 23.25 34.21 0.77
N LEU A 92 23.13 34.27 2.10
CA LEU A 92 21.86 34.44 2.83
C LEU A 92 21.63 35.87 3.37
N ASN A 93 22.64 36.74 3.30
CA ASN A 93 22.59 38.14 3.75
C ASN A 93 22.10 38.32 5.21
N VAL A 94 22.58 37.47 6.12
CA VAL A 94 22.29 37.52 7.58
C VAL A 94 23.56 37.81 8.38
N SER A 95 23.45 38.39 9.57
CA SER A 95 24.58 38.86 10.38
C SER A 95 25.20 37.79 11.31
N SER A 96 24.46 36.74 11.69
CA SER A 96 24.98 35.60 12.46
C SER A 96 24.02 34.39 12.40
N ILE A 97 24.49 33.19 12.81
CA ILE A 97 23.67 31.97 12.95
C ILE A 97 23.91 31.39 14.35
N GLN A 98 22.83 31.13 15.10
CA GLN A 98 22.91 30.47 16.41
C GLN A 98 22.42 29.02 16.35
N TYR A 99 23.06 28.16 17.14
CA TYR A 99 22.70 26.74 17.31
C TYR A 99 21.78 26.56 18.52
N VAL A 100 20.76 25.71 18.40
CA VAL A 100 19.93 25.26 19.53
C VAL A 100 19.91 23.72 19.55
N GLN A 101 20.29 23.11 20.67
CA GLN A 101 20.13 21.66 20.91
C GLN A 101 18.93 21.40 21.83
N PRO A 102 18.05 20.42 21.53
CA PRO A 102 17.10 19.88 22.50
C PRO A 102 17.74 18.74 23.32
N CYS A 103 17.76 18.86 24.65
CA CYS A 103 18.13 17.77 25.56
C CYS A 103 16.91 16.90 25.88
N VAL A 104 17.01 15.58 25.68
CA VAL A 104 16.06 14.58 26.21
C VAL A 104 16.81 13.64 27.15
N ASN A 105 16.28 13.48 28.37
CA ASN A 105 16.86 12.70 29.47
C ASN A 105 17.00 11.20 29.14
N LYS A 106 18.20 10.63 29.39
CA LYS A 106 18.46 9.19 29.40
C LYS A 106 18.03 8.55 30.74
N PHE A 107 17.07 7.63 30.73
CA PHE A 107 17.01 6.55 31.73
C PHE A 107 17.89 5.40 31.23
N GLY A 108 18.87 5.01 32.05
CA GLY A 108 19.96 4.09 31.70
C GLY A 108 19.58 2.61 31.70
N THR A 109 20.32 1.86 30.87
CA THR A 109 20.37 0.41 30.72
C THR A 109 21.29 -0.26 31.75
N ASN A 110 21.03 -1.53 32.07
CA ASN A 110 21.97 -2.68 31.98
C ASN A 110 21.70 -3.71 33.08
N ILE A 111 21.43 -4.97 32.70
CA ILE A 111 22.04 -6.16 33.34
C ILE A 111 22.18 -7.27 32.30
N SER A 112 23.42 -7.68 32.02
CA SER A 112 23.78 -9.04 31.62
C SER A 112 25.04 -9.44 32.39
N GLU A 113 25.09 -10.72 32.78
CA GLU A 113 26.14 -11.44 33.51
C GLU A 113 26.13 -11.39 35.05
N LEU A 114 25.58 -12.46 35.66
CA LEU A 114 26.34 -13.35 36.54
C LEU A 114 25.58 -14.65 36.82
N SER A 115 26.33 -15.74 36.79
CA SER A 115 25.88 -17.12 36.85
C SER A 115 25.48 -17.62 38.25
N SER A 116 24.52 -18.54 38.26
CA SER A 116 24.42 -19.72 39.13
C SER A 116 24.14 -19.57 40.65
N ARG A 117 23.24 -20.46 41.09
CA ARG A 117 23.03 -21.05 42.43
C ARG A 117 21.99 -20.42 43.40
N ASN A 118 21.01 -21.29 43.68
CA ASN A 118 20.33 -21.57 44.95
C ASN A 118 19.28 -20.60 45.53
N SER A 119 18.02 -21.07 45.44
CA SER A 119 16.99 -21.16 46.49
C SER A 119 17.06 -20.16 47.65
N ARG A 120 15.98 -19.37 47.81
CA ARG A 120 15.17 -19.30 49.05
C ARG A 120 13.94 -18.42 48.84
N GLN A 121 12.80 -18.93 49.33
CA GLN A 121 11.55 -18.21 49.50
C GLN A 121 11.73 -17.00 50.42
N SER A 122 11.11 -15.86 50.08
CA SER A 122 10.45 -15.02 51.10
C SER A 122 9.36 -14.16 50.47
N LYS A 123 8.15 -14.30 51.00
CA LYS A 123 6.98 -13.45 50.79
C LYS A 123 7.30 -12.02 51.23
N ILE A 124 7.00 -11.02 50.40
CA ILE A 124 6.72 -9.65 50.84
C ILE A 124 5.49 -9.14 50.10
N SER A 125 4.47 -8.83 50.90
CA SER A 125 3.22 -8.16 50.56
C SER A 125 3.48 -6.68 50.28
N GLY A 126 2.88 -6.13 49.22
CA GLY A 126 2.93 -4.69 48.95
C GLY A 126 2.19 -4.31 47.67
N ARG A 127 0.96 -3.82 47.84
CA ARG A 127 0.06 -3.17 46.86
C ARG A 127 0.77 -2.59 45.62
N LYS A 128 0.34 -3.01 44.43
CA LYS A 128 0.49 -2.24 43.19
C LYS A 128 -0.86 -1.95 42.55
N PHE A 129 -0.99 -0.67 42.23
CA PHE A 129 -2.05 0.04 41.55
C PHE A 129 -2.46 -0.70 40.27
N VAL A 130 -3.72 -1.15 40.20
CA VAL A 130 -4.28 -1.73 38.98
C VAL A 130 -4.67 -0.56 38.07
N SER A 131 -3.76 -0.16 37.18
CA SER A 131 -4.13 0.59 35.98
C SER A 131 -4.81 -0.38 35.04
N ARG A 132 -6.14 -0.44 35.08
CA ARG A 132 -6.94 -1.09 34.03
C ARG A 132 -6.91 -0.19 32.80
N THR A 133 -5.92 -0.39 31.95
CA THR A 133 -6.11 -0.07 30.53
C THR A 133 -6.84 -1.28 29.95
N PRO A 134 -8.06 -1.13 29.39
CA PRO A 134 -8.68 -2.24 28.71
C PRO A 134 -7.85 -2.50 27.45
N ILE A 135 -7.23 -3.68 27.40
CA ILE A 135 -6.84 -4.28 26.12
C ILE A 135 -8.18 -4.60 25.45
N VAL A 136 -8.61 -3.72 24.56
CA VAL A 136 -9.67 -4.06 23.61
C VAL A 136 -9.02 -5.03 22.65
N THR A 137 -9.13 -6.32 22.93
CA THR A 137 -8.96 -7.33 21.88
C THR A 137 -10.09 -7.10 20.89
N ALA A 138 -9.84 -6.34 19.84
CA ALA A 138 -10.72 -6.27 18.68
C ALA A 138 -10.65 -7.62 17.97
N SER A 139 -11.37 -8.61 18.50
CA SER A 139 -11.57 -9.88 17.81
C SER A 139 -12.31 -9.59 16.51
N PHE A 140 -11.80 -10.13 15.40
CA PHE A 140 -12.35 -10.10 14.03
C PHE A 140 -13.83 -10.53 13.88
N GLU A 141 -14.55 -10.85 14.97
CA GLU A 141 -15.81 -11.62 14.95
C GLU A 141 -17.06 -10.87 15.43
N ASN A 142 -17.01 -9.59 15.84
CA ASN A 142 -18.10 -9.05 16.68
C ASN A 142 -19.20 -8.20 16.01
N HIS A 143 -19.20 -8.04 14.69
CA HIS A 143 -20.33 -7.39 14.00
C HIS A 143 -20.86 -8.32 12.91
N GLY A 144 -22.09 -8.82 13.09
CA GLY A 144 -22.82 -9.47 12.01
C GLY A 144 -22.92 -8.55 10.80
N ILE A 145 -23.16 -9.12 9.61
CA ILE A 145 -23.24 -8.36 8.35
C ILE A 145 -24.22 -7.19 8.50
N LEU A 146 -23.73 -5.96 8.32
CA LEU A 146 -24.55 -4.76 8.43
C LEU A 146 -25.34 -4.52 7.14
N ASP A 147 -26.64 -4.33 7.30
CA ASP A 147 -27.62 -4.20 6.22
C ASP A 147 -28.51 -2.95 6.38
N SER A 148 -29.57 -2.82 5.56
CA SER A 148 -30.51 -1.69 5.65
C SER A 148 -31.21 -1.55 7.01
N LYS A 149 -31.28 -2.62 7.82
CA LYS A 149 -31.87 -2.62 9.16
C LYS A 149 -30.90 -2.13 10.22
N SER A 150 -29.61 -2.07 9.90
CA SER A 150 -28.59 -1.47 10.76
C SER A 150 -28.76 0.05 10.72
N THR A 151 -29.46 0.61 11.70
CA THR A 151 -29.93 2.01 11.66
C THR A 151 -28.84 3.06 11.94
N SER A 152 -27.69 2.66 12.49
CA SER A 152 -26.57 3.57 12.78
C SER A 152 -25.22 2.98 12.37
N PRO A 153 -24.28 3.82 11.87
CA PRO A 153 -22.89 3.40 11.71
C PRO A 153 -22.24 3.11 13.07
N PRO A 154 -21.12 2.37 13.09
CA PRO A 154 -20.13 2.48 14.16
C PRO A 154 -19.74 3.95 14.41
N PRO A 155 -19.25 4.32 15.61
CA PRO A 155 -18.79 5.68 15.88
C PRO A 155 -17.67 6.09 14.90
N LEU A 156 -17.91 7.11 14.09
CA LEU A 156 -16.93 7.54 13.07
C LEU A 156 -15.87 8.44 13.67
N PHE A 157 -14.62 8.24 13.23
CA PHE A 157 -13.43 8.99 13.61
C PHE A 157 -13.18 9.00 15.12
N ASP A 158 -13.51 7.90 15.80
CA ASP A 158 -13.30 7.71 17.24
C ASP A 158 -11.87 7.27 17.60
N GLY A 159 -10.97 7.19 16.61
CA GLY A 159 -9.59 6.73 16.75
C GLY A 159 -9.39 5.26 16.38
N THR A 160 -10.47 4.51 16.13
CA THR A 160 -10.38 3.12 15.67
C THR A 160 -10.16 3.08 14.16
N THR A 161 -9.21 2.27 13.70
CA THR A 161 -9.05 2.00 12.27
C THR A 161 -10.10 0.99 11.83
N ARG A 162 -10.92 1.33 10.83
CA ARG A 162 -11.99 0.45 10.35
C ARG A 162 -11.85 0.12 8.88
N LEU A 163 -11.89 -1.17 8.54
CA LEU A 163 -12.04 -1.64 7.17
C LEU A 163 -13.51 -2.02 6.93
N TYR A 164 -14.22 -1.20 6.16
CA TYR A 164 -15.54 -1.53 5.65
C TYR A 164 -15.38 -2.40 4.41
N PHE A 165 -15.85 -3.65 4.47
CA PHE A 165 -15.64 -4.64 3.42
C PHE A 165 -16.86 -5.53 3.20
N SER A 166 -16.80 -6.39 2.19
CA SER A 166 -17.73 -7.51 2.06
C SER A 166 -16.92 -8.73 1.68
N SER A 167 -17.10 -9.84 2.40
CA SER A 167 -16.42 -11.12 2.13
C SER A 167 -16.66 -11.62 0.70
N ARG A 168 -17.80 -11.24 0.11
CA ARG A 168 -18.20 -11.64 -1.25
C ARG A 168 -17.55 -10.79 -2.35
N CYS A 169 -16.96 -9.64 -2.02
CA CYS A 169 -16.37 -8.72 -2.99
C CYS A 169 -14.89 -9.05 -3.26
N PRO A 170 -14.48 -9.34 -4.51
CA PRO A 170 -13.06 -9.62 -4.81
C PRO A 170 -12.16 -8.41 -4.56
N TYR A 171 -12.64 -7.19 -4.86
CA TYR A 171 -11.89 -5.96 -4.59
C TYR A 171 -11.66 -5.74 -3.09
N ALA A 172 -12.64 -6.07 -2.25
CA ALA A 172 -12.51 -5.91 -0.82
C ALA A 172 -11.66 -7.02 -0.19
N GLN A 173 -11.73 -8.24 -0.74
CA GLN A 173 -10.87 -9.34 -0.33
C GLN A 173 -9.38 -9.02 -0.51
N ARG A 174 -8.97 -8.24 -1.54
CA ARG A 174 -7.58 -7.76 -1.67
C ARG A 174 -7.08 -7.10 -0.38
N VAL A 175 -7.84 -6.13 0.11
CA VAL A 175 -7.47 -5.34 1.30
C VAL A 175 -7.58 -6.20 2.56
N TRP A 176 -8.55 -7.12 2.61
CA TRP A 176 -8.68 -8.05 3.72
C TRP A 176 -7.48 -9.01 3.82
N ILE A 177 -7.00 -9.54 2.70
CA ILE A 177 -5.76 -10.34 2.65
C ILE A 177 -4.58 -9.51 3.14
N ALA A 178 -4.45 -8.27 2.70
CA ALA A 178 -3.36 -7.38 3.13
C ALA A 178 -3.40 -7.08 4.64
N VAL A 179 -4.58 -6.79 5.21
CA VAL A 179 -4.77 -6.60 6.66
C VAL A 179 -4.29 -7.84 7.43
N LYS A 180 -4.73 -9.03 7.01
CA LYS A 180 -4.31 -10.28 7.66
C LYS A 180 -2.83 -10.58 7.48
N TYR A 181 -2.29 -10.41 6.28
CA TYR A 181 -0.89 -10.70 5.98
C TYR A 181 0.06 -9.77 6.74
N LYS A 182 -0.35 -8.52 6.94
CA LYS A 182 0.41 -7.55 7.71
C LYS A 182 0.28 -7.72 9.23
N GLY A 183 -0.60 -8.61 9.70
CA GLY A 183 -0.86 -8.83 11.13
C GLY A 183 -1.52 -7.61 11.79
N LEU A 184 -2.40 -6.91 11.07
CA LEU A 184 -3.06 -5.70 11.56
C LEU A 184 -4.32 -6.05 12.37
N ASP A 185 -4.12 -6.71 13.50
CA ASP A 185 -5.20 -7.24 14.35
C ASP A 185 -6.04 -6.13 15.01
N ASP A 186 -5.51 -4.92 15.10
CA ASP A 186 -6.21 -3.75 15.65
C ASP A 186 -7.15 -3.07 14.62
N VAL A 187 -7.17 -3.54 13.36
CA VAL A 187 -8.10 -3.05 12.33
C VAL A 187 -9.45 -3.72 12.51
N GLU A 188 -10.44 -2.95 12.93
CA GLU A 188 -11.82 -3.42 13.03
C GLU A 188 -12.41 -3.64 11.63
N CYS A 189 -12.75 -4.89 11.31
CA CYS A 189 -13.36 -5.25 10.03
C CYS A 189 -14.89 -5.20 10.14
N VAL A 190 -15.50 -4.27 9.42
CA VAL A 190 -16.96 -4.03 9.41
C VAL A 190 -17.54 -4.57 8.11
N GLU A 191 -18.29 -5.67 8.18
CA GLU A 191 -18.89 -6.28 7.00
C GLU A 191 -20.18 -5.57 6.57
N ILE A 192 -20.25 -5.17 5.31
CA ILE A 192 -21.38 -4.48 4.68
C ILE A 192 -22.08 -5.42 3.68
N SER A 193 -23.39 -5.57 3.80
CA SER A 193 -24.23 -6.27 2.84
C SER A 193 -24.24 -5.55 1.50
N LEU A 194 -23.73 -6.17 0.43
CA LEU A 194 -23.73 -5.55 -0.90
C LEU A 194 -25.11 -5.53 -1.58
N SER A 195 -25.96 -6.50 -1.26
CA SER A 195 -27.32 -6.61 -1.80
C SER A 195 -28.34 -5.74 -1.06
N ASP A 196 -28.02 -5.34 0.17
CA ASP A 196 -28.91 -4.56 1.03
C ASP A 196 -28.08 -3.61 1.91
N LYS A 197 -27.41 -2.63 1.29
CA LYS A 197 -26.46 -1.75 1.98
C LYS A 197 -27.19 -0.85 2.99
N PRO A 198 -26.62 -0.60 4.19
CA PRO A 198 -27.12 0.43 5.08
C PRO A 198 -27.07 1.81 4.43
N VAL A 199 -28.15 2.58 4.53
CA VAL A 199 -28.26 3.93 3.94
C VAL A 199 -27.15 4.86 4.45
N TRP A 200 -26.83 4.77 5.75
CA TRP A 200 -25.78 5.58 6.36
C TRP A 200 -24.39 5.33 5.79
N TYR A 201 -24.13 4.18 5.18
CA TYR A 201 -22.79 3.87 4.65
C TYR A 201 -22.42 4.86 3.55
N LYS A 202 -23.35 5.08 2.60
CA LYS A 202 -23.17 6.06 1.54
C LYS A 202 -23.25 7.50 2.06
N GLU A 203 -24.17 7.78 2.98
CA GLU A 203 -24.39 9.16 3.44
C GLU A 203 -23.32 9.69 4.39
N LYS A 204 -22.74 8.81 5.23
CA LYS A 204 -21.91 9.22 6.37
C LYS A 204 -20.49 8.67 6.33
N VAL A 205 -20.26 7.52 5.71
CA VAL A 205 -18.93 6.86 5.73
C VAL A 205 -18.20 7.07 4.41
N TYR A 206 -18.75 6.54 3.31
CA TYR A 206 -18.10 6.60 2.02
C TYR A 206 -19.09 6.95 0.91
N PRO A 207 -19.12 8.22 0.45
CA PRO A 207 -20.08 8.72 -0.55
C PRO A 207 -20.14 7.94 -1.87
N ALA A 208 -19.03 7.30 -2.27
CA ALA A 208 -19.03 6.46 -3.46
C ALA A 208 -19.90 5.20 -3.29
N GLY A 209 -20.23 4.80 -2.06
CA GLY A 209 -21.10 3.65 -1.75
C GLY A 209 -20.48 2.29 -2.08
N LYS A 210 -19.19 2.26 -2.40
CA LYS A 210 -18.44 1.04 -2.77
C LYS A 210 -17.72 0.46 -1.56
N VAL A 211 -17.30 -0.80 -1.67
CA VAL A 211 -16.32 -1.43 -0.77
C VAL A 211 -15.14 -1.93 -1.62
N PRO A 212 -13.92 -2.00 -1.08
CA PRO A 212 -13.52 -1.66 0.29
C PRO A 212 -13.46 -0.15 0.56
N ALA A 213 -13.60 0.23 1.83
CA ALA A 213 -13.24 1.56 2.32
C ALA A 213 -12.53 1.45 3.68
N LEU A 214 -11.47 2.22 3.88
CA LEU A 214 -10.67 2.26 5.10
C LEU A 214 -10.83 3.62 5.78
N GLU A 215 -11.29 3.60 7.02
CA GLU A 215 -11.28 4.74 7.93
C GLU A 215 -9.98 4.71 8.75
N HIS A 216 -9.13 5.71 8.58
CA HIS A 216 -7.85 5.85 9.26
C HIS A 216 -7.45 7.33 9.29
N ASP A 217 -6.86 7.82 10.40
CA ASP A 217 -6.36 9.19 10.54
C ASP A 217 -7.38 10.29 10.16
N GLY A 218 -8.62 10.14 10.61
CA GLY A 218 -9.66 11.16 10.41
C GLY A 218 -10.16 11.29 8.97
N LYS A 219 -9.90 10.29 8.11
CA LYS A 219 -10.36 10.24 6.72
C LYS A 219 -10.84 8.84 6.35
N VAL A 220 -11.67 8.77 5.30
CA VAL A 220 -12.07 7.52 4.66
C VAL A 220 -11.48 7.47 3.25
N ILE A 221 -10.76 6.39 2.95
CA ILE A 221 -10.11 6.14 1.67
C ILE A 221 -10.79 4.92 1.03
N GLY A 222 -11.04 4.95 -0.28
CA GLY A 222 -11.53 3.79 -1.02
C GLY A 222 -10.57 3.42 -2.14
N GLU A 223 -11.07 2.62 -3.08
CA GLU A 223 -10.30 2.00 -4.18
C GLU A 223 -9.29 0.95 -3.69
N SER A 224 -9.55 -0.31 -4.08
CA SER A 224 -8.82 -1.46 -3.51
C SER A 224 -7.30 -1.39 -3.71
N MET A 225 -6.82 -0.91 -4.85
CA MET A 225 -5.39 -0.82 -5.14
C MET A 225 -4.72 0.30 -4.33
N ASP A 226 -5.38 1.46 -4.23
CA ASP A 226 -4.90 2.59 -3.43
C ASP A 226 -4.79 2.20 -1.96
N LEU A 227 -5.75 1.42 -1.46
CA LEU A 227 -5.72 0.89 -0.10
C LEU A 227 -4.57 -0.09 0.13
N LEU A 228 -4.20 -0.94 -0.84
CA LEU A 228 -3.02 -1.81 -0.70
C LEU A 228 -1.74 -0.99 -0.54
N TYR A 229 -1.55 0.06 -1.34
CA TYR A 229 -0.40 0.96 -1.20
C TYR A 229 -0.46 1.76 0.11
N TYR A 230 -1.64 2.24 0.50
CA TYR A 230 -1.84 2.96 1.75
C TYR A 230 -1.45 2.12 2.96
N LEU A 231 -1.93 0.86 3.01
CA LEU A 231 -1.56 -0.09 4.05
C LEU A 231 -0.05 -0.36 4.05
N ASP A 232 0.57 -0.51 2.87
CA ASP A 232 2.01 -0.79 2.79
C ASP A 232 2.90 0.39 3.24
N GLU A 233 2.41 1.62 3.09
CA GLU A 233 3.11 2.85 3.49
C GLU A 233 2.88 3.24 4.95
N HIS A 234 1.63 3.14 5.45
CA HIS A 234 1.22 3.73 6.73
C HIS A 234 1.16 2.72 7.89
N PHE A 235 1.21 1.42 7.60
CA PHE A 235 1.13 0.38 8.62
C PHE A 235 2.39 -0.48 8.64
N GLU A 236 2.79 -0.90 9.83
CA GLU A 236 3.91 -1.81 10.04
C GLU A 236 3.63 -3.22 9.48
N GLY A 237 4.60 -4.12 9.61
CA GLY A 237 4.53 -5.48 9.11
C GLY A 237 5.23 -5.69 7.76
N PRO A 238 5.10 -6.89 7.17
CA PRO A 238 5.72 -7.24 5.90
C PRO A 238 5.39 -6.22 4.79
N LYS A 239 6.39 -5.96 3.94
CA LYS A 239 6.21 -5.13 2.75
C LYS A 239 5.44 -5.89 1.67
N LEU A 240 4.46 -5.24 1.07
CA LEU A 240 3.65 -5.78 -0.02
C LEU A 240 4.31 -5.50 -1.37
N ALA A 241 4.70 -4.24 -1.61
CA ALA A 241 5.29 -3.84 -2.88
C ALA A 241 6.75 -4.33 -2.99
N PRO A 242 7.18 -4.79 -4.17
CA PRO A 242 8.56 -5.19 -4.38
C PRO A 242 9.52 -3.99 -4.33
N VAL A 243 10.69 -4.21 -3.73
CA VAL A 243 11.71 -3.18 -3.56
C VAL A 243 12.73 -3.23 -4.69
N GLY A 244 12.63 -2.28 -5.64
CA GLY A 244 13.62 -2.04 -6.68
C GLY A 244 13.79 -3.14 -7.74
N GLY A 245 14.72 -2.92 -8.67
CA GLY A 245 15.12 -3.90 -9.68
C GLY A 245 14.07 -4.27 -10.73
N ASN A 246 14.30 -5.40 -11.40
CA ASN A 246 13.44 -5.96 -12.45
C ASN A 246 12.04 -6.36 -11.93
N LYS A 247 11.93 -6.78 -10.66
CA LYS A 247 10.66 -7.13 -10.03
C LYS A 247 9.73 -5.93 -9.86
N LYS A 248 10.28 -4.74 -9.59
CA LYS A 248 9.47 -3.51 -9.55
C LYS A 248 8.84 -3.19 -10.90
N GLN A 249 9.61 -3.29 -11.99
CA GLN A 249 9.08 -3.07 -13.33
C GLN A 249 7.99 -4.10 -13.68
N ALA A 250 8.26 -5.39 -13.44
CA ALA A 250 7.29 -6.44 -13.67
C ALA A 250 6.00 -6.25 -12.84
N ALA A 251 6.12 -5.78 -11.60
CA ALA A 251 4.98 -5.43 -10.78
C ALA A 251 4.14 -4.32 -11.39
N THR A 252 4.77 -3.24 -11.86
CA THR A 252 4.06 -2.15 -12.55
C THR A 252 3.29 -2.68 -13.76
N GLU A 253 3.95 -3.44 -14.63
CA GLU A 253 3.32 -4.03 -15.82
C GLU A 253 2.12 -4.93 -15.46
N LEU A 254 2.29 -5.81 -14.46
CA LEU A 254 1.23 -6.71 -14.00
C LEU A 254 0.06 -5.95 -13.35
N LEU A 255 0.33 -4.90 -12.57
CA LEU A 255 -0.72 -4.13 -11.90
C LEU A 255 -1.48 -3.22 -12.88
N GLU A 256 -0.81 -2.69 -13.91
CA GLU A 256 -1.47 -1.98 -15.01
C GLU A 256 -2.36 -2.92 -15.85
N TYR A 257 -1.94 -4.18 -16.02
CA TYR A 257 -2.72 -5.17 -16.75
C TYR A 257 -3.92 -5.74 -15.97
N ASN A 258 -3.90 -5.66 -14.64
CA ASN A 258 -4.87 -6.33 -13.77
C ASN A 258 -6.35 -6.03 -14.15
N ASP A 259 -6.70 -4.78 -14.43
CA ASP A 259 -8.09 -4.45 -14.78
C ASP A 259 -8.50 -5.00 -16.14
N THR A 260 -7.55 -5.09 -17.07
CA THR A 260 -7.74 -5.77 -18.35
C THR A 260 -8.00 -7.27 -18.13
N PHE A 261 -7.18 -7.92 -17.30
CA PHE A 261 -7.36 -9.33 -16.93
C PHE A 261 -8.75 -9.59 -16.34
N ASN A 262 -9.14 -8.77 -15.35
CA ASN A 262 -10.45 -8.90 -14.69
C ASN A 262 -11.59 -8.74 -15.69
N LYS A 263 -11.51 -7.73 -16.57
CA LYS A 263 -12.52 -7.49 -17.60
C LYS A 263 -12.63 -8.66 -18.59
N VAL A 264 -11.51 -9.24 -19.01
CA VAL A 264 -11.50 -10.41 -19.89
C VAL A 264 -12.16 -11.61 -19.20
N GLY A 265 -11.81 -11.89 -17.95
CA GLY A 265 -12.43 -12.96 -17.16
C GLY A 265 -13.95 -12.78 -17.03
N PHE A 266 -14.42 -11.60 -16.63
CA PHE A 266 -15.86 -11.33 -16.53
C PHE A 266 -16.58 -11.36 -17.88
N THR A 267 -15.92 -10.91 -18.95
CA THR A 267 -16.44 -11.04 -20.33
C THR A 267 -16.65 -12.50 -20.68
N GLY A 268 -15.64 -13.34 -20.51
CA GLY A 268 -15.73 -14.79 -20.77
C GLY A 268 -16.81 -15.47 -19.94
N LEU A 269 -16.92 -15.13 -18.65
CA LEU A 269 -18.01 -15.64 -17.81
C LEU A 269 -19.39 -15.18 -18.30
N SER A 270 -19.51 -14.00 -18.92
CA SER A 270 -20.80 -13.45 -19.37
C SER A 270 -21.26 -13.99 -20.75
N MET A 271 -20.46 -14.83 -21.40
CA MET A 271 -20.79 -15.48 -22.68
C MET A 271 -21.70 -16.71 -22.45
N LYS A 272 -22.99 -16.47 -22.20
CA LYS A 272 -23.97 -17.50 -21.81
C LYS A 272 -24.21 -18.57 -22.88
N ASP A 273 -24.23 -18.15 -24.15
CA ASP A 273 -24.61 -19.01 -25.29
C ASP A 273 -23.40 -19.54 -26.06
N SER A 274 -22.20 -19.40 -25.50
CA SER A 274 -20.95 -19.82 -26.12
C SER A 274 -20.47 -21.16 -25.58
N THR A 275 -19.88 -21.95 -26.46
CA THR A 275 -19.19 -23.20 -26.11
C THR A 275 -17.94 -22.93 -25.27
N PRO A 276 -17.45 -23.92 -24.48
CA PRO A 276 -16.19 -23.77 -23.74
C PRO A 276 -15.00 -23.36 -24.63
N ASP A 277 -14.94 -23.85 -25.87
CA ASP A 277 -13.88 -23.51 -26.83
C ASP A 277 -13.95 -22.05 -27.31
N GLU A 278 -15.15 -21.51 -27.52
CA GLU A 278 -15.34 -20.10 -27.88
C GLU A 278 -14.98 -19.17 -26.73
N ILE A 279 -15.35 -19.53 -25.50
CA ILE A 279 -14.95 -18.80 -24.30
C ILE A 279 -13.43 -18.87 -24.13
N SER A 280 -12.84 -20.05 -24.31
CA SER A 280 -11.39 -20.27 -24.23
C SER A 280 -10.62 -19.35 -25.17
N LYS A 281 -11.06 -19.20 -26.43
CA LYS A 281 -10.44 -18.26 -27.39
C LYS A 281 -10.39 -16.81 -26.89
N VAL A 282 -11.37 -16.38 -26.09
CA VAL A 282 -11.43 -15.03 -25.53
C VAL A 282 -10.54 -14.88 -24.30
N VAL A 283 -10.56 -15.87 -23.40
CA VAL A 283 -9.89 -15.74 -22.09
C VAL A 283 -8.47 -16.26 -22.07
N ALA A 284 -8.13 -17.23 -22.92
CA ALA A 284 -6.83 -17.89 -22.93
C ALA A 284 -5.66 -16.89 -23.02
N PRO A 285 -5.66 -15.85 -23.88
CA PRO A 285 -4.55 -14.91 -23.94
C PRO A 285 -4.26 -14.20 -22.59
N ALA A 286 -5.28 -13.93 -21.79
CA ALA A 286 -5.13 -13.27 -20.50
C ALA A 286 -4.54 -14.21 -19.45
N PHE A 287 -4.94 -15.49 -19.45
CA PHE A 287 -4.36 -16.50 -18.57
C PHE A 287 -2.95 -16.93 -19.03
N ASP A 288 -2.69 -16.97 -20.34
CA ASP A 288 -1.36 -17.24 -20.90
C ASP A 288 -0.37 -16.12 -20.55
N TYR A 289 -0.84 -14.87 -20.49
CA TYR A 289 -0.03 -13.76 -19.99
C TYR A 289 0.42 -13.98 -18.54
N LEU A 290 -0.48 -14.46 -17.66
CA LEU A 290 -0.12 -14.80 -16.28
C LEU A 290 0.80 -16.02 -16.18
N GLU A 291 0.57 -17.06 -16.98
CA GLU A 291 1.47 -18.22 -17.06
C GLU A 291 2.91 -17.78 -17.39
N ASN A 292 3.07 -16.90 -18.38
CA ASN A 292 4.38 -16.36 -18.77
C ASN A 292 5.00 -15.51 -17.66
N ALA A 293 4.20 -14.70 -16.96
CA ALA A 293 4.67 -13.90 -15.84
C ALA A 293 5.16 -14.77 -14.67
N LEU A 294 4.43 -15.84 -14.33
CA LEU A 294 4.82 -16.82 -13.32
C LEU A 294 6.09 -17.57 -13.72
N ALA A 295 6.20 -17.98 -14.99
CA ALA A 295 7.39 -18.66 -15.50
C ALA A 295 8.66 -17.80 -15.33
N LYS A 296 8.56 -16.48 -15.55
CA LYS A 296 9.69 -15.52 -15.49
C LYS A 296 10.40 -15.48 -14.13
N PHE A 297 9.68 -15.70 -13.03
CA PHE A 297 10.23 -15.67 -11.67
C PHE A 297 10.15 -17.01 -10.92
N SER A 298 9.83 -18.09 -11.65
CA SER A 298 9.61 -19.42 -11.06
C SER A 298 10.83 -20.02 -10.35
N SER A 299 12.04 -19.54 -10.63
CA SER A 299 13.26 -19.91 -9.90
C SER A 299 13.30 -19.38 -8.47
N ASP A 300 12.58 -18.28 -8.21
CA ASP A 300 12.61 -17.56 -6.94
C ASP A 300 11.47 -17.99 -6.00
N GLY A 301 10.48 -18.69 -6.55
CA GLY A 301 9.33 -19.25 -5.84
C GLY A 301 8.07 -19.27 -6.71
N PRO A 302 6.95 -19.78 -6.18
CA PRO A 302 5.75 -20.07 -6.96
C PRO A 302 4.86 -18.85 -7.22
N PHE A 303 5.22 -17.67 -6.68
CA PHE A 303 4.42 -16.43 -6.76
C PHE A 303 4.76 -15.58 -8.00
N LEU A 304 3.92 -14.61 -8.35
CA LEU A 304 4.04 -13.81 -9.59
C LEU A 304 5.40 -13.09 -9.71
N LEU A 305 6.03 -12.77 -8.59
CA LEU A 305 7.38 -12.19 -8.52
C LEU A 305 8.35 -13.04 -7.69
N GLY A 306 8.08 -14.35 -7.59
CA GLY A 306 8.83 -15.33 -6.79
C GLY A 306 8.38 -15.43 -5.34
N ASN A 307 8.17 -14.29 -4.67
CA ASN A 307 7.66 -14.23 -3.29
C ASN A 307 6.24 -13.65 -3.27
N PHE A 308 5.43 -14.07 -2.31
CA PHE A 308 4.09 -13.54 -2.10
C PHE A 308 4.13 -12.03 -1.80
N GLY A 309 3.31 -11.25 -2.49
CA GLY A 309 3.21 -9.82 -2.25
C GLY A 309 2.05 -9.14 -2.95
N LEU A 310 2.20 -7.84 -3.18
CA LEU A 310 1.17 -6.94 -3.70
C LEU A 310 0.49 -7.46 -4.98
N VAL A 311 1.27 -8.01 -5.91
CA VAL A 311 0.74 -8.49 -7.18
C VAL A 311 -0.10 -9.74 -6.98
N ASP A 312 0.35 -10.70 -6.16
CA ASP A 312 -0.45 -11.89 -5.85
C ASP A 312 -1.77 -11.51 -5.17
N ILE A 313 -1.73 -10.59 -4.21
CA ILE A 313 -2.93 -10.05 -3.53
C ILE A 313 -3.89 -9.41 -4.53
N ALA A 314 -3.38 -8.69 -5.53
CA ALA A 314 -4.22 -8.04 -6.54
C ALA A 314 -4.99 -9.05 -7.41
N TYR A 315 -4.35 -10.18 -7.77
CA TYR A 315 -4.91 -11.17 -8.69
C TYR A 315 -5.70 -12.29 -7.99
N ALA A 316 -5.32 -12.71 -6.79
CA ALA A 316 -5.88 -13.89 -6.11
C ALA A 316 -7.40 -13.91 -5.94
N PRO A 317 -8.06 -12.82 -5.47
CA PRO A 317 -9.51 -12.84 -5.36
C PRO A 317 -10.23 -13.09 -6.70
N PHE A 318 -9.65 -12.65 -7.82
CA PHE A 318 -10.26 -12.81 -9.14
C PHE A 318 -9.99 -14.21 -9.69
N ILE A 319 -8.76 -14.69 -9.60
CA ILE A 319 -8.41 -16.05 -10.06
C ILE A 319 -9.20 -17.10 -9.29
N GLU A 320 -9.39 -16.95 -7.97
CA GLU A 320 -10.25 -17.83 -7.15
C GLU A 320 -11.66 -17.95 -7.73
N ARG A 321 -12.28 -16.81 -8.05
CA ARG A 321 -13.64 -16.74 -8.59
C ARG A 321 -13.70 -17.27 -10.01
N PHE A 322 -12.69 -16.99 -10.82
CA PHE A 322 -12.58 -17.46 -12.19
C PHE A 322 -12.37 -18.96 -12.25
N GLU A 323 -11.48 -19.54 -11.44
CA GLU A 323 -11.29 -21.00 -11.38
C GLU A 323 -12.61 -21.70 -11.06
N LEU A 324 -13.32 -21.22 -10.03
CA LEU A 324 -14.62 -21.76 -9.65
C LEU A 324 -15.66 -21.60 -10.77
N ALA A 325 -15.87 -20.39 -11.26
CA ALA A 325 -16.97 -20.09 -12.17
C ALA A 325 -16.74 -20.66 -13.58
N PHE A 326 -15.49 -20.64 -14.08
CA PHE A 326 -15.17 -21.27 -15.36
C PHE A 326 -15.31 -22.79 -15.27
N GLY A 327 -14.82 -23.42 -14.21
CA GLY A 327 -14.93 -24.87 -14.03
C GLY A 327 -16.38 -25.35 -13.87
N GLU A 328 -17.11 -24.76 -12.92
CA GLU A 328 -18.45 -25.25 -12.53
C GLU A 328 -19.59 -24.75 -13.43
N ILE A 329 -19.45 -23.59 -14.07
CA ILE A 329 -20.54 -22.92 -14.82
C ILE A 329 -20.23 -22.84 -16.32
N ARG A 330 -18.96 -22.83 -16.73
CA ARG A 330 -18.57 -22.78 -18.15
C ARG A 330 -17.86 -24.04 -18.62
N HIS A 331 -17.65 -25.01 -17.75
CA HIS A 331 -16.96 -26.27 -18.04
C HIS A 331 -15.60 -26.06 -18.74
N LEU A 332 -14.89 -25.00 -18.33
CA LEU A 332 -13.60 -24.60 -18.85
C LEU A 332 -12.55 -24.67 -17.72
N ASP A 333 -11.51 -25.47 -17.91
CA ASP A 333 -10.37 -25.51 -16.99
C ASP A 333 -9.34 -24.44 -17.39
N ILE A 334 -9.24 -23.39 -16.58
CA ILE A 334 -8.27 -22.31 -16.79
C ILE A 334 -6.81 -22.76 -16.55
N LYS A 335 -6.60 -23.91 -15.91
CA LYS A 335 -5.26 -24.48 -15.64
C LYS A 335 -4.75 -25.35 -16.78
N ALA A 336 -5.62 -25.79 -17.70
CA ALA A 336 -5.23 -26.62 -18.82
C ALA A 336 -4.17 -25.91 -19.68
N GLY A 337 -2.98 -26.52 -19.81
CA GLY A 337 -1.83 -25.93 -20.51
C GLY A 337 -1.07 -24.85 -19.73
N ARG A 338 -1.42 -24.60 -18.46
CA ARG A 338 -0.84 -23.54 -17.61
C ARG A 338 -0.34 -24.11 -16.27
N PRO A 339 0.74 -24.91 -16.28
CA PRO A 339 1.24 -25.56 -15.09
C PRO A 339 1.73 -24.58 -14.01
N LYS A 340 2.27 -23.40 -14.37
CA LYS A 340 2.69 -22.41 -13.39
C LYS A 340 1.52 -21.72 -12.72
N LEU A 341 0.43 -21.46 -13.45
CA LEU A 341 -0.82 -21.01 -12.85
C LEU A 341 -1.39 -22.04 -11.86
N ALA A 342 -1.35 -23.34 -12.20
CA ALA A 342 -1.79 -24.39 -11.30
C ALA A 342 -0.95 -24.44 -10.01
N GLU A 343 0.39 -24.39 -10.15
CA GLU A 343 1.34 -24.32 -9.02
C GLU A 343 1.09 -23.09 -8.14
N TRP A 344 0.82 -21.94 -8.77
CA TRP A 344 0.51 -20.70 -8.07
C TRP A 344 -0.80 -20.79 -7.26
N ILE A 345 -1.86 -21.39 -7.82
CA ILE A 345 -3.13 -21.59 -7.10
C ILE A 345 -2.90 -22.45 -5.84
N GLU A 346 -2.15 -23.55 -5.98
CA GLU A 346 -1.80 -24.41 -4.85
C GLU A 346 -0.93 -23.70 -3.80
N ALA A 347 -0.02 -22.83 -4.24
CA ALA A 347 0.81 -22.03 -3.34
C ALA A 347 -0.02 -20.97 -2.59
N MET A 348 -0.93 -20.31 -3.29
CA MET A 348 -1.86 -19.33 -2.70
C MET A 348 -2.71 -19.98 -1.61
N ASP A 349 -3.27 -21.17 -1.83
CA ASP A 349 -4.08 -21.87 -0.83
C ASP A 349 -3.33 -22.20 0.49
N LYS A 350 -1.99 -22.17 0.46
CA LYS A 350 -1.13 -22.34 1.65
C LYS A 350 -0.83 -21.03 2.39
N VAL A 351 -1.18 -19.87 1.80
CA VAL A 351 -1.02 -18.56 2.45
C VAL A 351 -2.21 -18.33 3.40
N GLU A 352 -1.95 -18.41 4.71
CA GLU A 352 -2.98 -18.28 5.75
C GLU A 352 -3.81 -16.99 5.65
N ALA A 353 -3.14 -15.88 5.36
CA ALA A 353 -3.78 -14.57 5.18
C ALA A 353 -4.76 -14.55 3.99
N TYR A 354 -4.57 -15.42 2.99
CA TYR A 354 -5.48 -15.58 1.86
C TYR A 354 -6.54 -16.63 2.13
N SER A 355 -6.14 -17.83 2.55
CA SER A 355 -7.08 -18.95 2.77
C SER A 355 -8.15 -18.63 3.81
N SER A 356 -7.81 -17.86 4.85
CA SER A 356 -8.75 -17.41 5.88
C SER A 356 -9.69 -16.27 5.45
N THR A 357 -9.62 -15.83 4.19
CA THR A 357 -10.53 -14.84 3.59
C THR A 357 -11.46 -15.45 2.54
N LYS A 358 -11.32 -16.75 2.26
CA LYS A 358 -12.14 -17.45 1.28
C LYS A 358 -13.56 -17.61 1.82
N VAL A 359 -14.53 -17.45 0.92
CA VAL A 359 -15.93 -17.77 1.19
C VAL A 359 -16.16 -19.24 0.86
N GLU A 360 -17.10 -19.87 1.57
CA GLU A 360 -17.56 -21.22 1.26
C GLU A 360 -17.83 -21.40 -0.25
N ARG A 361 -17.21 -22.42 -0.83
CA ARG A 361 -17.19 -22.64 -2.29
C ARG A 361 -18.60 -22.74 -2.88
N SER A 362 -19.52 -23.39 -2.17
CA SER A 362 -20.93 -23.52 -2.56
C SER A 362 -21.65 -22.18 -2.57
N ALA A 363 -21.48 -21.36 -1.53
CA ALA A 363 -22.07 -20.04 -1.43
C ALA A 363 -21.54 -19.09 -2.51
N LEU A 364 -20.24 -19.17 -2.83
CA LEU A 364 -19.63 -18.40 -3.90
C LEU A 364 -20.14 -18.84 -5.28
N LEU A 365 -20.29 -20.15 -5.51
CA LEU A 365 -20.85 -20.71 -6.74
C LEU A 365 -22.29 -20.26 -6.97
N GLU A 366 -23.13 -20.33 -5.93
CA GLU A 366 -24.52 -19.85 -6.00
C GLU A 366 -24.59 -18.35 -6.27
N LEU A 367 -23.70 -17.55 -5.67
CA LEU A 367 -23.61 -16.13 -5.96
C LEU A 367 -23.30 -15.89 -7.43
N TYR A 368 -22.31 -16.57 -7.99
CA TYR A 368 -21.92 -16.41 -9.40
C TYR A 368 -23.02 -16.88 -10.36
N LYS A 369 -23.72 -17.98 -10.06
CA LYS A 369 -24.91 -18.39 -10.83
C LYS A 369 -25.95 -17.27 -10.87
N ARG A 370 -26.35 -16.74 -9.70
CA ARG A 370 -27.32 -15.62 -9.62
C ARG A 370 -26.85 -14.35 -10.35
N MET A 371 -25.57 -14.01 -10.24
CA MET A 371 -25.00 -12.84 -10.90
C MET A 371 -25.03 -13.00 -12.41
N LEU A 372 -24.67 -14.17 -12.93
CA LEU A 372 -24.68 -14.46 -14.35
C LEU A 372 -26.11 -14.55 -14.89
N ASP A 373 -27.02 -15.23 -14.20
CA ASP A 373 -28.43 -15.34 -14.60
C ASP A 373 -29.04 -13.95 -14.80
N ASN A 374 -28.79 -13.03 -13.85
CA ASN A 374 -29.29 -11.65 -13.89
C ASN A 374 -28.39 -10.66 -14.65
N ASP A 375 -27.49 -11.12 -15.53
CA ASP A 375 -26.59 -10.29 -16.36
C ASP A 375 -25.86 -9.19 -15.55
N TYR A 376 -25.47 -9.50 -14.31
CA TYR A 376 -24.94 -8.53 -13.36
C TYR A 376 -23.76 -7.74 -13.94
N PHE A 377 -22.77 -8.42 -14.51
CA PHE A 377 -21.55 -7.78 -15.01
C PHE A 377 -21.80 -6.82 -16.19
N LYS A 378 -22.85 -7.05 -16.97
CA LYS A 378 -23.30 -6.10 -18.00
C LYS A 378 -24.01 -4.91 -17.36
N ARG A 379 -24.95 -5.17 -16.45
CA ARG A 379 -25.70 -4.12 -15.74
C ARG A 379 -24.77 -3.16 -15.01
N VAL A 380 -23.73 -3.67 -14.33
CA VAL A 380 -22.76 -2.82 -13.62
C VAL A 380 -21.66 -2.24 -14.50
N GLY A 381 -21.72 -2.42 -15.83
CA GLY A 381 -20.80 -1.82 -16.79
C GLY A 381 -19.39 -2.43 -16.83
N ILE A 382 -19.18 -3.60 -16.23
CA ILE A 382 -17.90 -4.33 -16.30
C ILE A 382 -17.72 -4.94 -17.70
N VAL A 383 -18.79 -5.50 -18.26
CA VAL A 383 -18.84 -6.05 -19.61
C VAL A 383 -19.71 -5.13 -20.47
N SER A 384 -19.22 -4.74 -21.64
CA SER A 384 -19.99 -3.94 -22.59
C SER A 384 -21.03 -4.79 -23.32
N ASP A 385 -22.22 -4.25 -23.53
CA ASP A 385 -23.13 -4.79 -24.54
C ASP A 385 -22.50 -4.59 -25.92
N GLN A 386 -22.32 -5.67 -26.68
CA GLN A 386 -21.93 -5.55 -28.09
C GLN A 386 -23.01 -4.84 -28.95
N SER A 387 -24.18 -4.53 -28.38
CA SER A 387 -25.27 -3.80 -29.03
C SER A 387 -25.32 -2.29 -28.76
N ASN A 388 -24.47 -1.72 -27.89
CA ASN A 388 -24.53 -0.28 -27.57
C ASN A 388 -23.14 0.37 -27.42
N ALA A 389 -22.50 0.63 -28.55
CA ALA A 389 -21.42 1.61 -28.64
C ALA A 389 -22.02 3.04 -28.54
N GLY A 390 -22.33 3.51 -27.32
CA GLY A 390 -22.82 4.88 -27.15
C GLY A 390 -23.42 5.28 -25.80
N GLY A 391 -23.49 4.37 -24.81
CA GLY A 391 -24.06 4.69 -23.49
C GLY A 391 -23.01 5.09 -22.46
N THR A 392 -23.19 6.24 -21.81
CA THR A 392 -22.45 6.64 -20.61
C THR A 392 -22.56 5.54 -19.54
N PRO A 393 -21.47 5.16 -18.84
CA PRO A 393 -21.55 4.15 -17.79
C PRO A 393 -22.52 4.62 -16.69
N VAL A 394 -23.59 3.87 -16.47
CA VAL A 394 -24.40 4.02 -15.27
C VAL A 394 -23.59 3.41 -14.13
N ALA A 395 -23.20 4.24 -13.17
CA ALA A 395 -22.71 3.74 -11.88
C ALA A 395 -23.85 2.94 -11.23
N VAL A 396 -23.79 1.62 -11.30
CA VAL A 396 -24.74 0.77 -10.59
C VAL A 396 -24.26 0.59 -9.16
N ASN A 397 -25.13 1.03 -8.25
CA ASN A 397 -24.98 1.19 -6.80
C ASN A 397 -24.61 -0.09 -6.03
#